data_AF-A0A2M7VCN6-F1
#
_entry.id   AF-A0A2M7VCN6-F1
#
_cell.length_a   1.000
_cell.length_b   1.000
_cell.length_c   1.000
_cell.angle_alpha   90.00
_cell.angle_beta   90.00
_cell.angle_gamma   90.00
#
_symmetry.space_group_name_H-M   'P 1'
#
loop_
_entity.id
_entity.type
_entity.pdbx_description
1 polymer ?
#
loop_
_entity_poly.entity_id
_entity_poly.type
_entity_poly.pdbx_seq_one_letter_code
_entity_poly.pdbx_strand_id
1 'polypeptide(L)'
;KADLVYDPAKEAYAYTITLNNQEIGSDLWLFSRVTDRNINSTSVLLTPDTSAKTWYGKNATERSITFYSDSPTGLTYRLTAPRFDFEHWGNLSDETDPNITGLIVPPPP
;
A
#
# COMPACT_ATOMS: atom_id res chain seq x y z
N LYS A 1 10.67 -5.41 -4.37
CA LYS A 1 11.73 -5.02 -3.40
C LYS A 1 12.14 -3.59 -3.70
N ALA A 2 12.62 -2.86 -2.70
CA ALA A 2 13.18 -1.52 -2.87
C ALA A 2 14.66 -1.56 -2.50
N ASP A 3 15.50 -1.04 -3.40
CA ASP A 3 16.93 -0.86 -3.18
C ASP A 3 17.17 0.60 -2.77
N LEU A 4 17.59 0.80 -1.53
CA LEU A 4 17.69 2.14 -0.96
C LEU A 4 19.07 2.73 -1.25
N VAL A 5 19.09 4.00 -1.60
CA VAL A 5 20.32 4.76 -1.86
C VAL A 5 20.48 5.81 -0.76
N TYR A 6 21.70 6.03 -0.29
CA TYR A 6 21.96 7.04 0.72
C TYR A 6 21.60 8.43 0.19
N ASP A 7 20.73 9.14 0.90
CA ASP A 7 20.31 10.52 0.61
C ASP A 7 20.87 11.46 1.68
N PRO A 8 21.90 12.27 1.36
CA PRO A 8 22.52 13.19 2.31
C PRO A 8 21.57 14.23 2.90
N ALA A 9 20.52 14.63 2.18
CA ALA A 9 19.57 15.63 2.67
C ALA A 9 18.60 15.03 3.72
N LYS A 10 18.45 13.70 3.71
CA LYS A 10 17.60 12.96 4.65
C LYS A 10 18.40 12.25 5.75
N GLU A 11 19.74 12.27 5.64
CA GLU A 11 20.68 11.56 6.53
C GLU A 11 20.32 10.07 6.71
N ALA A 12 19.84 9.43 5.63
CA ALA A 12 19.36 8.05 5.66
C ALA A 12 19.44 7.40 4.27
N TYR A 13 19.41 6.07 4.23
CA TYR A 13 19.14 5.33 2.99
C TYR A 13 17.66 5.50 2.66
N ALA A 14 17.34 5.85 1.41
CA ALA A 14 15.97 6.17 1.01
C ALA A 14 15.61 5.57 -0.36
N TYR A 15 14.32 5.26 -0.53
CA TYR A 15 13.71 4.90 -1.79
C TYR A 15 12.30 5.46 -1.83
N THR A 16 11.94 6.18 -2.89
CA THR A 16 10.62 6.80 -3.01
C THR A 16 9.82 6.15 -4.11
N ILE A 17 8.60 5.73 -3.77
CA ILE A 17 7.58 5.38 -4.75
C ILE A 17 6.59 6.55 -4.87
N THR A 18 6.12 6.80 -6.09
CA THR A 18 5.00 7.71 -6.34
C THR A 18 3.84 6.91 -6.90
N LEU A 19 2.61 7.26 -6.52
CA LEU A 19 1.40 6.65 -7.08
C LEU A 19 0.91 7.43 -8.31
N ASN A 20 1.54 8.55 -8.64
CA ASN A 20 1.25 9.33 -9.84
C ASN A 20 2.10 8.84 -11.02
N ASN A 21 1.57 8.98 -12.24
CA ASN A 21 2.29 8.77 -13.49
C ASN A 21 3.07 7.44 -13.58
N GLN A 22 2.52 6.39 -12.98
CA GLN A 22 3.10 5.04 -13.06
C GLN A 22 2.92 4.47 -14.47
N GLU A 23 3.87 3.63 -14.87
CA GLU A 23 3.80 2.90 -16.14
C GLU A 23 2.49 2.11 -16.22
N ILE A 24 1.74 2.30 -17.30
CA ILE A 24 0.43 1.67 -17.49
C ILE A 24 0.59 0.15 -17.42
N GLY A 25 -0.19 -0.49 -16.55
CA GLY A 25 -0.16 -1.94 -16.34
C GLY A 25 0.81 -2.43 -15.27
N SER A 26 1.67 -1.57 -14.72
CA SER A 26 2.51 -1.92 -13.56
C SER A 26 1.68 -2.15 -12.29
N ASP A 27 2.25 -2.87 -11.32
CA ASP A 27 1.60 -3.12 -10.03
C ASP A 27 1.22 -1.81 -9.30
N LEU A 28 2.12 -0.83 -9.30
CA LEU A 28 1.86 0.48 -8.69
C LEU A 28 0.82 1.28 -9.48
N TRP A 29 0.80 1.17 -10.81
CA TRP A 29 -0.27 1.75 -11.61
C TRP A 29 -1.61 1.14 -11.23
N LEU A 30 -1.75 -0.19 -11.24
CA LEU A 30 -3.00 -0.86 -10.88
C LEU A 30 -3.44 -0.47 -9.47
N PHE A 31 -2.53 -0.53 -8.50
CA PHE A 31 -2.78 -0.10 -7.13
C PHE A 31 -3.31 1.33 -7.06
N SER A 32 -2.68 2.28 -7.76
CA SER A 32 -3.09 3.69 -7.79
C SER A 32 -4.48 3.92 -8.39
N ARG A 33 -4.96 3.00 -9.25
CA ARG A 33 -6.25 3.10 -9.95
C ARG A 33 -7.41 2.55 -9.14
N VAL A 34 -7.15 1.59 -8.25
CA VAL A 34 -8.21 0.90 -7.49
C VAL A 34 -8.31 1.34 -6.04
N THR A 35 -7.33 2.09 -5.54
CA THR A 35 -7.26 2.54 -4.14
C THR A 35 -7.69 3.99 -3.95
N ASP A 36 -8.03 4.31 -2.71
CA ASP A 36 -8.43 5.66 -2.30
C ASP A 36 -7.38 6.72 -2.63
N ARG A 37 -7.86 7.93 -2.92
CA ARG A 37 -6.97 9.02 -3.30
C ARG A 37 -6.21 9.58 -2.11
N ASN A 38 -6.70 9.40 -0.89
CA ASN A 38 -6.01 9.82 0.31
C ASN A 38 -4.93 8.79 0.68
N ILE A 39 -3.68 9.06 0.29
CA ILE A 39 -2.55 8.19 0.60
C ILE A 39 -2.31 8.01 2.11
N ASN A 40 -2.85 8.89 2.96
CA ASN A 40 -2.75 8.74 4.40
C ASN A 40 -3.48 7.47 4.88
N SER A 41 -4.52 7.04 4.17
CA SER A 41 -5.26 5.79 4.42
C SER A 41 -4.49 4.54 4.01
N THR A 42 -3.36 4.68 3.31
CA THR A 42 -2.54 3.54 2.87
C THR A 42 -1.70 3.00 4.02
N SER A 43 -1.92 1.75 4.42
CA SER A 43 -1.04 1.02 5.34
C SER A 43 0.17 0.46 4.59
N VAL A 44 1.33 0.51 5.26
CA VAL A 44 2.60 -0.03 4.75
C VAL A 44 3.10 -1.09 5.73
N LEU A 45 3.30 -2.30 5.24
CA LEU A 45 4.07 -3.33 5.92
C LEU A 45 5.47 -3.33 5.32
N LEU A 46 6.50 -3.16 6.15
CA LEU A 46 7.89 -3.01 5.72
C LEU A 46 8.78 -4.00 6.48
N THR A 47 9.59 -4.75 5.74
CA THR A 47 10.50 -5.75 6.31
C THR A 47 11.90 -5.58 5.70
N PRO A 48 12.93 -5.30 6.51
CA PRO A 48 14.32 -5.30 6.05
C PRO A 48 14.87 -6.72 5.89
N ASP A 49 15.78 -6.89 4.93
CA ASP A 49 16.54 -8.13 4.74
C ASP A 49 17.66 -8.31 5.81
N THR A 50 17.88 -7.29 6.66
CA THR A 50 18.88 -7.27 7.75
C THR A 50 18.27 -6.76 9.07
N SER A 51 19.08 -6.55 10.10
CA SER A 51 18.66 -5.92 11.37
C SER A 51 18.54 -4.40 11.32
N ALA A 52 18.58 -3.79 10.13
CA ALA A 52 18.46 -2.34 9.95
C ALA A 52 17.13 -1.81 10.52
N LYS A 53 17.16 -0.60 11.10
CA LYS A 53 15.93 0.08 11.49
C LYS A 53 15.33 0.75 10.28
N THR A 54 14.04 0.50 10.05
CA THR A 54 13.34 0.99 8.88
C THR A 54 12.07 1.73 9.29
N TRP A 55 11.71 2.73 8.50
CA TRP A 55 10.49 3.50 8.67
C TRP A 55 10.03 4.03 7.31
N TYR A 56 8.88 4.67 7.27
CA TYR A 56 8.35 5.28 6.05
C TYR A 56 7.69 6.62 6.34
N GLY A 57 7.73 7.49 5.33
CA GLY A 57 7.02 8.76 5.30
C GLY A 57 6.05 8.78 4.14
N LYS A 58 4.94 9.52 4.30
CA LYS A 58 3.95 9.75 3.24
C LYS A 58 3.93 11.23 2.89
N ASN A 59 3.78 11.55 1.61
CA ASN A 59 3.49 12.90 1.14
C ASN A 59 2.16 12.87 0.40
N ALA A 60 1.14 13.51 0.99
CA ALA A 60 -0.21 13.53 0.42
C ALA A 60 -0.32 14.35 -0.86
N THR A 61 0.44 15.45 -0.96
CA THR A 61 0.46 16.34 -2.14
C THR A 61 1.05 15.62 -3.35
N GLU A 62 2.19 14.97 -3.15
CA GLU A 62 2.89 14.25 -4.22
C GLU A 62 2.35 12.83 -4.44
N ARG A 63 1.48 12.35 -3.54
CA ARG A 63 1.02 10.95 -3.45
C ARG A 63 2.19 9.97 -3.51
N SER A 64 3.19 10.22 -2.67
CA SER A 64 4.39 9.41 -2.59
C SER A 64 4.57 8.80 -1.21
N ILE A 65 5.28 7.67 -1.18
CA ILE A 65 5.75 7.01 0.04
C ILE A 65 7.26 6.87 -0.09
N THR A 66 7.97 7.40 0.89
CA THR A 66 9.43 7.23 0.98
C THR A 66 9.71 6.20 2.06
N PHE A 67 10.44 5.15 1.69
CA PHE A 67 10.99 4.17 2.61
C PHE A 67 12.37 4.60 3.04
N TYR A 68 12.70 4.37 4.30
CA TYR A 68 13.95 4.77 4.90
C TYR A 68 14.61 3.60 5.64
N SER A 69 15.94 3.65 5.72
CA SER A 69 16.76 2.76 6.53
C SER A 69 17.95 3.51 7.12
N ASP A 70 18.35 3.14 8.34
CA ASP A 70 19.53 3.67 9.03
C ASP A 70 20.86 3.10 8.48
N SER A 71 20.79 2.01 7.72
CA SER A 71 21.95 1.28 7.19
C SER A 71 21.63 0.59 5.85
N PRO A 72 22.66 0.20 5.05
CA PRO A 72 22.43 -0.48 3.77
C PRO A 72 21.63 -1.77 3.94
N THR A 73 20.48 -1.87 3.28
CA THR A 73 19.65 -3.09 3.28
C THR A 73 18.69 -3.10 2.09
N GLY A 74 18.24 -4.28 1.68
CA GLY A 74 17.10 -4.43 0.79
C GLY A 74 15.80 -4.42 1.59
N LEU A 75 14.74 -3.84 1.04
CA LEU A 75 13.42 -3.82 1.67
C LEU A 75 12.39 -4.63 0.87
N THR A 76 11.62 -5.44 1.59
CA THR A 76 10.34 -5.99 1.11
C THR A 76 9.21 -5.17 1.71
N TYR A 77 8.24 -4.79 0.88
CA TYR A 77 7.10 -3.98 1.32
C TYR A 77 5.79 -4.50 0.76
N ARG A 78 4.69 -4.28 1.50
CA ARG A 78 3.31 -4.48 1.05
C ARG A 78 2.51 -3.22 1.33
N LEU A 79 1.79 -2.75 0.31
CA LEU A 79 0.86 -1.64 0.43
C LEU A 79 -0.56 -2.18 0.55
N THR A 80 -1.37 -1.54 1.38
CA THR A 80 -2.79 -1.86 1.52
C THR A 80 -3.55 -0.56 1.74
N ALA A 81 -4.61 -0.32 0.99
CA ALA A 81 -5.42 0.89 1.13
C ALA A 81 -6.89 0.55 0.85
N PRO A 82 -7.83 1.36 1.37
CA PRO A 82 -9.23 1.27 0.95
C PRO A 82 -9.36 1.40 -0.57
N ARG A 83 -10.46 0.87 -1.13
CA ARG A 83 -10.79 1.14 -2.55
C ARG A 83 -11.19 2.60 -2.74
N PHE A 84 -11.13 3.12 -3.96
CA PHE A 84 -11.48 4.52 -4.25
C PHE A 84 -12.95 4.91 -3.98
N ASP A 85 -13.82 3.93 -3.81
CA ASP A 85 -15.28 4.01 -3.71
C ASP A 85 -15.80 3.31 -2.44
N PHE A 86 -14.93 3.05 -1.46
CA PHE A 86 -15.26 2.31 -0.23
C PHE A 86 -16.39 2.95 0.59
N GLU A 87 -16.58 4.27 0.48
CA GLU A 87 -17.67 5.00 1.15
C GLU A 87 -19.05 4.71 0.53
N HIS A 88 -19.08 4.34 -0.75
CA HIS A 88 -20.32 4.04 -1.49
C HIS A 88 -20.62 2.54 -1.53
N TRP A 89 -19.58 1.70 -1.46
CA TRP A 89 -19.67 0.24 -1.54
C TRP A 89 -19.10 -0.39 -0.27
N GLY A 90 -19.96 -0.56 0.73
CA GLY A 90 -19.63 -1.21 1.98
C GLY A 90 -19.36 -2.71 1.85
N ASN A 91 -19.08 -3.36 2.99
CA ASN A 91 -18.78 -4.80 3.03
C ASN A 91 -20.03 -5.68 3.02
N LEU A 92 -21.22 -5.09 3.16
CA LEU A 92 -22.49 -5.79 3.09
C LEU A 92 -23.09 -5.59 1.70
N SER A 93 -23.62 -6.67 1.14
CA SER A 93 -24.57 -6.58 0.03
C SER A 93 -25.87 -5.96 0.50
N ASP A 94 -26.79 -5.67 -0.43
CA ASP A 94 -28.17 -5.36 -0.05
C ASP A 94 -28.76 -6.57 0.68
N GLU A 95 -28.84 -6.51 2.01
CA GLU A 95 -29.37 -7.58 2.86
C GLU A 95 -30.87 -7.82 2.62
N THR A 96 -31.54 -6.95 1.85
CA THR A 96 -32.95 -7.11 1.48
C THR A 96 -33.13 -7.85 0.15
N ASP A 97 -32.06 -8.11 -0.62
CA ASP A 97 -32.15 -8.91 -1.85
C ASP A 97 -32.03 -10.42 -1.55
N PRO A 98 -33.12 -11.19 -1.62
CA PRO A 98 -33.11 -12.62 -1.31
C PRO A 98 -32.29 -13.45 -2.30
N ASN A 99 -31.85 -12.87 -3.43
CA ASN A 99 -31.03 -13.55 -4.42
C ASN A 99 -29.53 -13.45 -4.12
N ILE A 100 -29.10 -12.58 -3.19
CA ILE A 100 -27.70 -12.47 -2.81
C ILE A 100 -27.40 -13.48 -1.71
N THR A 101 -27.07 -14.70 -2.13
CA THR A 101 -26.54 -15.74 -1.25
C THR A 101 -25.02 -15.74 -1.37
N GLY A 102 -24.32 -15.38 -0.29
CA GLY A 102 -22.87 -15.51 -0.20
C GLY A 102 -22.41 -16.97 -0.22
N LEU A 103 -21.13 -17.22 0.08
CA LEU A 103 -20.64 -18.60 0.24
C LEU A 103 -21.38 -19.28 1.41
N ILE A 104 -22.19 -20.29 1.09
CA ILE A 104 -22.81 -21.16 2.09
C ILE A 104 -21.74 -22.11 2.60
N VAL A 105 -21.20 -21.83 3.77
CA VAL A 105 -20.25 -22.73 4.44
C VAL A 105 -21.05 -23.89 5.05
N PRO A 106 -20.83 -25.14 4.62
CA PRO A 106 -21.52 -26.28 5.22
C PRO A 106 -21.11 -26.42 6.69
N PRO A 107 -21.99 -26.94 7.56
CA PRO A 107 -21.66 -27.15 8.96
C PRO A 107 -20.42 -28.06 9.10
N PRO A 108 -19.61 -27.90 10.16
CA PRO A 108 -18.51 -28.81 10.45
C PRO A 108 -19.01 -30.27 10.54
N PRO A 109 -18.16 -31.26 10.21
CA PRO A 109 -18.50 -32.67 10.37
C PRO A 109 -18.76 -33.07 11.82
#